data_AF-A0A4Q9MKZ3-F1
#
_entry.id   AF-A0A4Q9MKZ3-F1
#
_cell.length_a   1.000
_cell.length_b   1.000
_cell.length_c   1.000
_cell.angle_alpha   90.00
_cell.angle_beta   90.00
_cell.angle_gamma   90.00
#
_symmetry.space_group_name_H-M   'P 1'
#
loop_
_entity.id
_entity.type
_entity.pdbx_description
1 polymer ?
#
loop_
_entity_poly.entity_id
_entity_poly.type
_entity_poly.pdbx_seq_one_letter_code
_entity_poly.pdbx_strand_id
1 'polypeptide(L)'
;MTDTLHFVTGTPLSHGSRTRDEQSILADLAREQLDQRRRKFADDMAHKAVHAEQTEFFDAFFPNPQNTSDTPSRPQLHDNPFAALSDAEKPNEAVVRAAFTKAINDHDLVPGFKLRECGERPDPSTLDPERQKVDAAFFRNEHAPTDGRQSWADQILPVEFKRDDVSVDPFDDEKVNISTDTKDRRKVRGQIISYAELVYAVQHRVALFMLVVVGVNVRFVRFDRSGAVVTRALNYVNNWEIFCDILWRIGQCSDTQLGLDPTATRLYPGEPDFVRMCSYARSRDNDVDEKERDLKPGELPEKLVFKYVRAMFIAAVRSPWPRYRLEVPDGSSTRNFLVAKPTFRARGMAGRGTRGYVALDCATGEFVWLKDACIQTTEVARDAWRAQYLLVEKEGDVLSMLNQAGVQNVPTLICHGDIAGQETLTPKWWEDKHARATNLASSQSAGRVSSASPSSSASSGALKRRHDDERSEDSVASPKGVDDGTGTGASGSQDKYPLRLHQHYRLVEKEVCISLEKFENGLQLVSLVLDGLIGMHPCFFVLILVGSTIYSA
;
A
#
# COMPACT_ATOMS: atom_id res chain seq x y z
N MET A 1 13.61 31.26 -69.45
CA MET A 1 12.34 30.62 -69.11
C MET A 1 12.59 29.87 -67.81
N THR A 2 12.20 30.47 -66.70
CA THR A 2 12.59 30.06 -65.34
C THR A 2 11.33 29.77 -64.53
N ASP A 3 11.44 28.70 -63.76
CA ASP A 3 10.43 28.04 -62.94
C ASP A 3 9.62 28.94 -62.03
N THR A 4 8.34 28.60 -61.87
CA THR A 4 7.46 29.14 -60.82
C THR A 4 7.08 27.99 -59.88
N LEU A 5 7.65 28.00 -58.68
CA LEU A 5 7.24 27.17 -57.54
C LEU A 5 6.11 27.89 -56.79
N HIS A 6 4.91 27.31 -56.78
CA HIS A 6 3.83 27.69 -55.87
C HIS A 6 3.68 26.63 -54.77
N PHE A 7 3.87 27.09 -53.53
CA PHE A 7 3.62 26.36 -52.29
C PHE A 7 2.13 26.00 -52.15
N VAL A 8 1.84 24.74 -51.85
CA VAL A 8 0.52 24.29 -51.37
C VAL A 8 0.67 23.91 -49.90
N THR A 9 -0.17 24.54 -49.09
CA THR A 9 -0.34 24.42 -47.64
C THR A 9 -0.70 23.00 -47.19
N GLY A 10 0.04 22.47 -46.20
CA GLY A 10 -0.29 21.22 -45.53
C GLY A 10 -1.43 21.36 -44.53
N THR A 11 -2.44 20.50 -44.67
CA THR A 11 -3.63 20.35 -43.84
C THR A 11 -3.31 19.65 -42.50
N PRO A 12 -4.05 19.91 -41.39
CA PRO A 12 -3.73 19.38 -40.07
C PRO A 12 -3.96 17.86 -39.97
N LEU A 13 -3.05 17.15 -39.30
CA LEU A 13 -3.21 15.73 -38.98
C LEU A 13 -4.39 15.53 -38.02
N SER A 14 -5.48 14.96 -38.53
CA SER A 14 -6.60 14.48 -37.74
C SER A 14 -6.18 13.34 -36.82
N HIS A 15 -6.66 13.35 -35.57
CA HIS A 15 -6.65 12.19 -34.67
C HIS A 15 -7.33 10.98 -35.32
N GLY A 16 -6.52 10.09 -35.91
CA GLY A 16 -6.97 8.82 -36.47
C GLY A 16 -7.22 7.78 -35.37
N SER A 17 -8.38 7.15 -35.45
CA SER A 17 -8.76 5.97 -34.65
C SER A 17 -7.73 4.85 -34.82
N ARG A 18 -7.20 4.34 -33.70
CA ARG A 18 -6.24 3.21 -33.68
C ARG A 18 -6.90 1.94 -34.21
N THR A 19 -6.18 1.17 -35.01
CA THR A 19 -6.69 -0.09 -35.60
C THR A 19 -6.96 -1.15 -34.52
N ARG A 20 -7.86 -2.10 -34.80
CA ARG A 20 -8.26 -3.16 -33.85
C ARG A 20 -7.08 -4.07 -33.46
N ASP A 21 -6.13 -4.27 -34.36
CA ASP A 21 -4.96 -5.13 -34.14
C ASP A 21 -3.93 -4.46 -33.22
N GLU A 22 -3.69 -3.14 -33.38
CA GLU A 22 -2.83 -2.38 -32.46
C GLU A 22 -3.41 -2.34 -31.03
N GLN A 23 -4.75 -2.24 -30.91
CA GLN A 23 -5.41 -2.31 -29.61
C GLN A 23 -5.26 -3.69 -28.96
N SER A 24 -5.27 -4.77 -29.75
CA SER A 24 -5.06 -6.14 -29.25
C SER A 24 -3.64 -6.34 -28.72
N ILE A 25 -2.62 -5.93 -29.49
CA ILE A 25 -1.21 -6.08 -29.10
C ILE A 25 -0.91 -5.30 -27.82
N LEU A 26 -1.41 -4.07 -27.71
CA LEU A 26 -1.23 -3.27 -26.50
C LEU A 26 -1.97 -3.87 -25.29
N ALA A 27 -3.14 -4.47 -25.50
CA ALA A 27 -3.87 -5.16 -24.44
C ALA A 27 -3.14 -6.43 -23.96
N ASP A 28 -2.51 -7.18 -24.87
CA ASP A 28 -1.75 -8.37 -24.54
C ASP A 28 -0.45 -8.03 -23.79
N LEU A 29 0.26 -6.97 -24.20
CA LEU A 29 1.42 -6.45 -23.47
C LEU A 29 1.05 -5.98 -22.05
N ALA A 30 -0.06 -5.26 -21.90
CA ALA A 30 -0.53 -4.82 -20.59
C ALA A 30 -0.92 -6.02 -19.69
N ARG A 31 -1.53 -7.06 -20.27
CA ARG A 31 -1.88 -8.29 -19.55
C ARG A 31 -0.62 -9.04 -19.10
N GLU A 32 0.39 -9.15 -19.95
CA GLU A 32 1.64 -9.81 -19.59
C GLU A 32 2.37 -9.07 -18.46
N GLN A 33 2.38 -7.74 -18.50
CA GLN A 33 2.93 -6.91 -17.43
C GLN A 33 2.18 -7.13 -16.10
N LEU A 34 0.85 -7.19 -16.14
CA LEU A 34 0.03 -7.47 -14.95
C LEU A 34 0.32 -8.86 -14.38
N ASP A 35 0.44 -9.89 -15.22
CA ASP A 35 0.72 -11.26 -14.77
C ASP A 35 2.14 -11.41 -14.20
N GLN A 36 3.13 -10.73 -14.77
CA GLN A 36 4.47 -10.64 -14.17
C GLN A 36 4.41 -9.96 -12.80
N ARG A 37 3.65 -8.87 -12.69
CA ARG A 37 3.49 -8.12 -11.44
C ARG A 37 2.78 -8.94 -10.36
N ARG A 38 1.71 -9.66 -10.71
CA ARG A 38 0.99 -10.56 -9.80
C ARG A 38 1.87 -11.68 -9.27
N ARG A 39 2.73 -12.26 -10.12
CA ARG A 39 3.73 -13.25 -9.68
C ARG A 39 4.68 -12.65 -8.65
N LYS A 40 5.26 -11.48 -8.93
CA LYS A 40 6.13 -10.78 -7.98
C LYS A 40 5.42 -10.50 -6.65
N PHE A 41 4.18 -10.01 -6.70
CA PHE A 41 3.39 -9.76 -5.49
C PHE A 41 3.13 -11.01 -4.67
N ALA A 42 2.83 -12.14 -5.34
CA ALA A 42 2.64 -13.41 -4.65
C ALA A 42 3.94 -13.90 -3.97
N ASP A 43 5.10 -13.63 -4.58
CA ASP A 43 6.43 -13.98 -4.04
C ASP A 43 6.80 -13.10 -2.85
N ASP A 44 6.65 -11.77 -3.00
CA ASP A 44 6.94 -10.78 -1.96
C ASP A 44 6.09 -11.00 -0.69
N MET A 45 4.95 -11.68 -0.82
CA MET A 45 3.98 -11.97 0.25
C MET A 45 3.93 -13.46 0.64
N ALA A 46 4.73 -14.33 0.02
CA ALA A 46 4.64 -15.80 0.18
C ALA A 46 4.86 -16.30 1.62
N HIS A 47 5.50 -15.50 2.47
CA HIS A 47 5.77 -15.80 3.88
C HIS A 47 5.16 -14.76 4.83
N LYS A 48 4.22 -13.95 4.34
CA LYS A 48 3.64 -12.83 5.08
C LYS A 48 2.16 -13.00 5.42
N ALA A 49 1.64 -14.23 5.33
CA ALA A 49 0.27 -14.54 5.68
C ALA A 49 0.22 -15.29 7.02
N VAL A 50 -0.57 -14.77 7.95
CA VAL A 50 -0.80 -15.35 9.27
C VAL A 50 -2.20 -15.94 9.28
N HIS A 51 -2.29 -17.25 9.51
CA HIS A 51 -3.56 -17.92 9.70
C HIS A 51 -4.27 -17.39 10.95
N ALA A 52 -5.60 -17.37 11.01
CA ALA A 52 -6.42 -16.99 12.16
C ALA A 52 -7.63 -17.93 12.29
N GLU A 53 -8.02 -18.26 13.53
CA GLU A 53 -9.31 -18.94 13.73
C GLU A 53 -10.45 -17.95 13.52
N GLN A 54 -11.61 -18.46 13.09
CA GLN A 54 -12.76 -17.62 12.73
C GLN A 54 -13.21 -16.72 13.88
N THR A 55 -13.51 -17.27 15.05
CA THR A 55 -13.95 -16.50 16.23
C THR A 55 -12.91 -15.47 16.67
N GLU A 56 -11.63 -15.85 16.71
CA GLU A 56 -10.52 -14.94 17.06
C GLU A 56 -10.44 -13.75 16.10
N PHE A 57 -10.58 -13.99 14.79
CA PHE A 57 -10.57 -12.95 13.78
C PHE A 57 -11.78 -12.03 13.88
N PHE A 58 -12.99 -12.61 13.95
CA PHE A 58 -14.22 -11.82 13.92
C PHE A 58 -14.40 -11.02 15.21
N ASP A 59 -14.11 -11.57 16.39
CA ASP A 59 -14.22 -10.81 17.63
C ASP A 59 -13.17 -9.68 17.71
N ALA A 60 -12.00 -9.85 17.07
CA ALA A 60 -10.96 -8.83 17.03
C ALA A 60 -11.28 -7.68 16.05
N PHE A 61 -11.82 -7.99 14.87
CA PHE A 61 -11.97 -6.99 13.79
C PHE A 61 -13.40 -6.54 13.54
N PHE A 62 -14.39 -7.39 13.82
CA PHE A 62 -15.82 -7.12 13.70
C PHE A 62 -16.51 -7.47 15.03
N PRO A 63 -16.19 -6.75 16.12
CA PRO A 63 -16.71 -7.07 17.45
C PRO A 63 -18.24 -6.92 17.48
N ASN A 64 -18.87 -7.58 18.45
CA ASN A 64 -20.30 -7.35 18.69
C ASN A 64 -20.54 -5.86 18.99
N PRO A 65 -21.49 -5.21 18.30
CA PRO A 65 -21.83 -3.83 18.57
C PRO A 65 -22.36 -3.71 20.01
N GLN A 66 -22.01 -2.62 20.69
CA GLN A 66 -22.64 -2.30 21.97
C GLN A 66 -24.09 -1.91 21.68
N ASN A 67 -25.06 -2.62 22.27
CA ASN A 67 -26.49 -2.37 22.07
C ASN A 67 -26.86 -0.94 22.51
N THR A 68 -26.79 0.01 21.58
CA THR A 68 -27.35 1.36 21.73
C THR A 68 -28.71 1.42 21.03
N SER A 69 -29.55 2.41 21.38
CA SER A 69 -30.87 2.60 20.74
C SER A 69 -30.81 2.76 19.23
N ASP A 70 -29.65 3.16 18.70
CA ASP A 70 -29.47 3.55 17.30
C ASP A 70 -28.83 2.43 16.45
N THR A 71 -28.47 1.29 17.05
CA THR A 71 -27.87 0.16 16.32
C THR A 71 -28.96 -0.59 15.55
N PRO A 72 -28.89 -0.68 14.19
CA PRO A 72 -29.81 -1.50 13.42
C PRO A 72 -29.88 -2.93 13.96
N SER A 73 -31.08 -3.37 14.29
CA SER A 73 -31.31 -4.73 14.78
C SER A 73 -30.85 -5.75 13.73
N ARG A 74 -30.25 -6.85 14.19
CA ARG A 74 -29.90 -7.97 13.33
C ARG A 74 -31.12 -8.46 12.53
N PRO A 75 -31.01 -8.66 11.21
CA PRO A 75 -32.09 -9.21 10.40
C PRO A 75 -32.60 -10.53 11.00
N GLN A 76 -33.91 -10.63 11.21
CA GLN A 76 -34.55 -11.85 11.69
C GLN A 76 -34.80 -12.75 10.47
N LEU A 77 -34.01 -13.81 10.35
CA LEU A 77 -34.08 -14.76 9.25
C LEU A 77 -34.68 -16.07 9.78
N HIS A 78 -35.71 -16.57 9.11
CA HIS A 78 -36.36 -17.85 9.45
C HIS A 78 -35.81 -19.02 8.63
N ASP A 79 -35.22 -18.73 7.46
CA ASP A 79 -34.68 -19.70 6.53
C ASP A 79 -33.27 -19.28 6.10
N ASN A 80 -32.49 -20.27 5.64
CA ASN A 80 -31.14 -20.03 5.14
C ASN A 80 -31.18 -19.20 3.83
N PRO A 81 -30.65 -17.96 3.81
CA PRO A 81 -30.68 -17.11 2.62
C PRO A 81 -29.79 -17.65 1.48
N PHE A 82 -28.87 -18.57 1.78
CA PHE A 82 -27.98 -19.22 0.83
C PHE A 82 -28.41 -20.65 0.46
N ALA A 83 -29.62 -21.09 0.85
CA ALA A 83 -30.10 -22.45 0.60
C ALA A 83 -30.08 -22.85 -0.88
N ALA A 84 -30.27 -21.89 -1.80
CA ALA A 84 -30.20 -22.17 -3.24
C ALA A 84 -28.84 -22.72 -3.72
N LEU A 85 -27.79 -22.59 -2.90
CA LEU A 85 -26.43 -23.08 -3.19
C LEU A 85 -26.14 -24.44 -2.52
N SER A 86 -27.03 -25.01 -1.70
CA SER A 86 -26.79 -26.30 -1.02
C SER A 86 -26.78 -27.49 -1.98
N ASP A 87 -27.63 -27.43 -3.02
CA ASP A 87 -27.91 -28.56 -3.90
C ASP A 87 -27.19 -28.47 -5.26
N ALA A 88 -26.42 -27.40 -5.46
CA ALA A 88 -25.66 -27.20 -6.68
C ALA A 88 -24.37 -28.05 -6.62
N GLU A 89 -24.26 -29.07 -7.46
CA GLU A 89 -22.98 -29.75 -7.64
C GLU A 89 -22.01 -28.82 -8.38
N LYS A 90 -20.95 -28.39 -7.68
CA LYS A 90 -19.87 -27.53 -8.22
C LYS A 90 -20.42 -26.31 -8.98
N PRO A 91 -21.17 -25.43 -8.30
CA PRO A 91 -21.76 -24.28 -8.95
C PRO A 91 -20.67 -23.46 -9.63
N ASN A 92 -20.94 -23.03 -10.86
CA ASN A 92 -20.02 -22.13 -11.55
C ASN A 92 -19.96 -20.78 -10.83
N GLU A 93 -18.85 -20.06 -11.02
CA GLU A 93 -18.55 -18.81 -10.33
C GLU A 93 -19.65 -17.75 -10.50
N ALA A 94 -20.25 -17.65 -11.67
CA ALA A 94 -21.32 -16.69 -11.96
C ALA A 94 -22.62 -17.00 -11.19
N VAL A 95 -22.98 -18.29 -11.07
CA VAL A 95 -24.14 -18.73 -10.27
C VAL A 95 -23.94 -18.43 -8.80
N VAL A 96 -22.75 -18.75 -8.25
CA VAL A 96 -22.40 -18.43 -6.86
C VAL A 96 -22.48 -16.92 -6.64
N ARG A 97 -21.83 -16.12 -7.49
CA ARG A 97 -21.79 -14.67 -7.38
C ARG A 97 -23.19 -14.05 -7.40
N ALA A 98 -24.05 -14.48 -8.33
CA ALA A 98 -25.40 -13.95 -8.44
C ALA A 98 -26.26 -14.31 -7.23
N ALA A 99 -26.24 -15.57 -6.79
CA ALA A 99 -27.00 -16.03 -5.63
C ALA A 99 -26.53 -15.37 -4.33
N PHE A 100 -25.21 -15.28 -4.12
CA PHE A 100 -24.59 -14.63 -2.98
C PHE A 100 -24.93 -13.12 -2.93
N THR A 101 -24.82 -12.43 -4.06
CA THR A 101 -25.17 -11.00 -4.17
C THR A 101 -26.66 -10.76 -3.90
N LYS A 102 -27.53 -11.61 -4.43
CA LYS A 102 -28.97 -11.54 -4.21
C LYS A 102 -29.32 -11.76 -2.73
N ALA A 103 -28.79 -12.83 -2.12
CA ALA A 103 -29.03 -13.15 -0.72
C ALA A 103 -28.64 -12.01 0.23
N ILE A 104 -27.47 -11.39 0.01
CA ILE A 104 -27.01 -10.28 0.85
C ILE A 104 -27.91 -9.05 0.73
N ASN A 105 -28.26 -8.66 -0.49
CA ASN A 105 -29.03 -7.43 -0.73
C ASN A 105 -30.51 -7.59 -0.40
N ASP A 106 -31.14 -8.72 -0.74
CA ASP A 106 -32.58 -8.94 -0.53
C ASP A 106 -32.93 -9.06 0.96
N HIS A 107 -31.99 -9.55 1.77
CA HIS A 107 -32.16 -9.72 3.21
C HIS A 107 -31.47 -8.63 4.04
N ASP A 108 -30.89 -7.60 3.41
CA ASP A 108 -30.14 -6.51 4.05
C ASP A 108 -29.12 -7.03 5.09
N LEU A 109 -28.34 -8.04 4.71
CA LEU A 109 -27.44 -8.75 5.65
C LEU A 109 -26.28 -7.88 6.14
N VAL A 110 -25.98 -6.77 5.45
CA VAL A 110 -24.93 -5.81 5.83
C VAL A 110 -25.54 -4.40 5.82
N PRO A 111 -26.25 -3.99 6.89
CA PRO A 111 -26.93 -2.71 6.93
C PRO A 111 -25.98 -1.54 6.62
N GLY A 112 -26.45 -0.58 5.83
CA GLY A 112 -25.63 0.57 5.38
C GLY A 112 -24.75 0.29 4.16
N PHE A 113 -24.72 -0.95 3.67
CA PHE A 113 -23.95 -1.35 2.49
C PHE A 113 -24.82 -1.95 1.40
N LYS A 114 -24.26 -1.92 0.18
CA LYS A 114 -24.75 -2.66 -0.97
C LYS A 114 -23.62 -3.48 -1.55
N LEU A 115 -23.87 -4.78 -1.74
CA LEU A 115 -22.99 -5.62 -2.54
C LEU A 115 -23.35 -5.40 -4.01
N ARG A 116 -22.35 -5.05 -4.83
CA ARG A 116 -22.51 -4.86 -6.28
C ARG A 116 -21.50 -5.71 -7.02
N GLU A 117 -21.98 -6.37 -8.07
CA GLU A 117 -21.10 -6.99 -9.04
C GLU A 117 -20.34 -5.91 -9.81
N CYS A 118 -19.02 -6.07 -9.86
CA CYS A 118 -18.11 -5.19 -10.54
C CYS A 118 -17.98 -5.69 -11.98
N GLY A 119 -18.73 -5.05 -12.89
CA GLY A 119 -18.81 -5.47 -14.29
C GLY A 119 -17.54 -5.18 -15.11
N GLU A 120 -17.68 -5.34 -16.43
CA GLU A 120 -16.59 -5.23 -17.40
C GLU A 120 -16.06 -3.80 -17.61
N ARG A 121 -16.73 -2.78 -17.03
CA ARG A 121 -16.37 -1.37 -17.19
C ARG A 121 -15.22 -1.04 -16.22
N PRO A 122 -13.99 -0.83 -16.72
CA PRO A 122 -12.86 -0.45 -15.86
C PRO A 122 -13.00 1.00 -15.40
N ASP A 123 -12.26 1.35 -14.36
CA ASP A 123 -11.97 2.75 -14.08
C ASP A 123 -11.07 3.37 -15.17
N PRO A 124 -10.98 4.72 -15.24
CA PRO A 124 -10.10 5.38 -16.20
C PRO A 124 -8.66 4.86 -16.12
N SER A 125 -8.00 4.69 -17.27
CA SER A 125 -6.65 4.13 -17.37
C SER A 125 -5.57 4.93 -16.62
N THR A 126 -5.84 6.21 -16.30
CA THR A 126 -4.95 7.03 -15.47
C THR A 126 -4.99 6.68 -13.99
N LEU A 127 -6.03 5.95 -13.54
CA LEU A 127 -6.22 5.43 -12.18
C LEU A 127 -5.88 3.94 -12.13
N ASP A 128 -6.41 3.17 -13.08
CA ASP A 128 -6.14 1.74 -13.23
C ASP A 128 -5.62 1.43 -14.65
N PRO A 129 -4.30 1.60 -14.89
CA PRO A 129 -3.70 1.33 -16.20
C PRO A 129 -3.83 -0.14 -16.64
N GLU A 130 -3.90 -1.05 -15.67
CA GLU A 130 -3.93 -2.50 -15.87
C GLU A 130 -5.36 -3.03 -16.05
N ARG A 131 -6.38 -2.17 -15.88
CA ARG A 131 -7.81 -2.48 -16.05
C ARG A 131 -8.20 -3.74 -15.27
N GLN A 132 -7.75 -3.77 -14.02
CA GLN A 132 -8.00 -4.85 -13.07
C GLN A 132 -9.51 -5.01 -12.83
N LYS A 133 -9.94 -6.22 -12.48
CA LYS A 133 -11.36 -6.56 -12.31
C LYS A 133 -11.56 -7.47 -11.12
N VAL A 134 -12.02 -6.91 -10.01
CA VAL A 134 -12.61 -7.73 -8.95
C VAL A 134 -14.03 -8.11 -9.35
N ASP A 135 -14.52 -9.24 -8.86
CA ASP A 135 -15.85 -9.74 -9.22
C ASP A 135 -17.01 -8.95 -8.60
N ALA A 136 -16.87 -8.54 -7.33
CA ALA A 136 -17.84 -7.73 -6.63
C ALA A 136 -17.17 -6.92 -5.51
N ALA A 137 -17.89 -5.97 -4.92
CA ALA A 137 -17.47 -5.29 -3.70
C ALA A 137 -18.66 -4.77 -2.90
N PHE A 138 -18.47 -4.63 -1.59
CA PHE A 138 -19.35 -3.86 -0.73
C PHE A 138 -19.03 -2.37 -0.86
N PHE A 139 -20.07 -1.60 -1.07
CA PHE A 139 -20.04 -0.13 -1.13
C PHE A 139 -20.96 0.45 -0.05
N ARG A 140 -20.62 1.63 0.47
CA ARG A 140 -21.59 2.43 1.23
C ARG A 140 -22.80 2.71 0.33
N ASN A 141 -24.00 2.69 0.91
CA ASN A 141 -25.25 2.82 0.16
C ASN A 141 -25.29 4.02 -0.79
N GLU A 142 -24.81 5.18 -0.35
CA GLU A 142 -24.80 6.41 -1.14
C GLU A 142 -23.73 6.44 -2.26
N HIS A 143 -22.74 5.56 -2.19
CA HIS A 143 -21.61 5.49 -3.13
C HIS A 143 -21.63 4.25 -4.04
N ALA A 144 -22.65 3.39 -3.92
CA ALA A 144 -22.75 2.15 -4.67
C ALA A 144 -22.97 2.40 -6.17
N PRO A 145 -22.06 1.94 -7.07
CA PRO A 145 -22.20 2.16 -8.49
C PRO A 145 -23.40 1.39 -9.08
N THR A 146 -23.99 1.96 -10.13
CA THR A 146 -25.12 1.37 -10.88
C THR A 146 -24.78 1.10 -12.35
N ASP A 147 -23.58 1.50 -12.79
CA ASP A 147 -23.13 1.41 -14.19
C ASP A 147 -22.19 0.22 -14.44
N GLY A 148 -22.08 -0.70 -13.48
CA GLY A 148 -21.22 -1.88 -13.55
C GLY A 148 -19.72 -1.55 -13.57
N ARG A 149 -19.32 -0.37 -13.10
CA ARG A 149 -17.90 0.01 -13.01
C ARG A 149 -17.25 -0.55 -11.75
N GLN A 150 -15.96 -0.86 -11.85
CA GLN A 150 -15.11 -1.26 -10.71
C GLN A 150 -15.20 -0.25 -9.56
N SER A 151 -15.01 1.04 -9.82
CA SER A 151 -15.12 2.13 -8.83
C SER A 151 -14.18 1.93 -7.63
N TRP A 152 -12.90 1.66 -7.90
CA TRP A 152 -11.89 1.29 -6.89
C TRP A 152 -11.77 2.27 -5.72
N ALA A 153 -12.08 3.55 -5.92
CA ALA A 153 -12.06 4.57 -4.87
C ALA A 153 -13.22 4.42 -3.86
N ASP A 154 -14.32 3.78 -4.26
CA ASP A 154 -15.55 3.63 -3.48
C ASP A 154 -15.72 2.23 -2.86
N GLN A 155 -14.91 1.26 -3.28
CA GLN A 155 -14.94 -0.10 -2.74
C GLN A 155 -14.49 -0.12 -1.27
N ILE A 156 -15.35 -0.61 -0.38
CA ILE A 156 -15.04 -0.73 1.05
C ILE A 156 -14.43 -2.11 1.34
N LEU A 157 -15.12 -3.18 0.93
CA LEU A 157 -14.66 -4.58 1.01
C LEU A 157 -14.79 -5.25 -0.36
N PRO A 158 -13.69 -5.50 -1.09
CA PRO A 158 -13.74 -6.28 -2.33
C PRO A 158 -14.08 -7.76 -2.05
N VAL A 159 -14.72 -8.41 -3.03
CA VAL A 159 -15.12 -9.82 -2.97
C VAL A 159 -14.69 -10.51 -4.27
N GLU A 160 -13.78 -11.46 -4.17
CA GLU A 160 -13.33 -12.28 -5.29
C GLU A 160 -14.00 -13.65 -5.23
N PHE A 161 -14.57 -14.10 -6.35
CA PHE A 161 -15.17 -15.42 -6.47
C PHE A 161 -14.23 -16.34 -7.24
N LYS A 162 -14.26 -17.61 -6.87
CA LYS A 162 -13.60 -18.69 -7.59
C LYS A 162 -14.53 -19.89 -7.65
N ARG A 163 -14.40 -20.66 -8.73
CA ARG A 163 -15.07 -21.96 -8.89
C ARG A 163 -14.81 -22.87 -7.67
N ASP A 164 -15.73 -23.79 -7.42
CA ASP A 164 -15.63 -24.77 -6.33
C ASP A 164 -14.53 -25.81 -6.60
N ASP A 165 -13.28 -25.42 -6.35
CA ASP A 165 -12.08 -26.21 -6.58
C ASP A 165 -10.97 -25.76 -5.61
N VAL A 166 -10.46 -26.70 -4.82
CA VAL A 166 -9.42 -26.43 -3.82
C VAL A 166 -8.10 -25.92 -4.43
N SER A 167 -7.83 -26.21 -5.70
CA SER A 167 -6.63 -25.75 -6.40
C SER A 167 -6.59 -24.24 -6.64
N VAL A 168 -7.76 -23.57 -6.59
CA VAL A 168 -7.89 -22.12 -6.77
C VAL A 168 -8.15 -21.37 -5.47
N ASP A 169 -8.19 -22.05 -4.32
CA ASP A 169 -8.15 -21.39 -3.01
C ASP A 169 -6.73 -20.81 -2.79
N PRO A 170 -6.55 -19.49 -2.61
CA PRO A 170 -5.23 -18.88 -2.46
C PRO A 170 -4.44 -19.35 -1.23
N PHE A 171 -5.12 -19.98 -0.25
CA PHE A 171 -4.54 -20.39 1.04
C PHE A 171 -4.84 -21.85 1.39
N ASP A 172 -3.85 -22.55 1.96
CA ASP A 172 -3.93 -23.96 2.33
C ASP A 172 -3.91 -24.13 3.85
N ASP A 173 -5.07 -24.44 4.45
CA ASP A 173 -5.23 -24.55 5.91
C ASP A 173 -4.47 -25.74 6.53
N GLU A 174 -4.04 -26.70 5.71
CA GLU A 174 -3.29 -27.87 6.17
C GLU A 174 -1.79 -27.61 6.34
N LYS A 175 -1.31 -26.45 5.88
CA LYS A 175 0.12 -26.11 5.86
C LYS A 175 0.46 -25.07 6.91
N VAL A 176 1.64 -25.21 7.50
CA VAL A 176 2.21 -24.20 8.42
C VAL A 176 2.36 -22.85 7.70
N ASN A 177 2.93 -22.88 6.49
CA ASN A 177 2.83 -21.74 5.58
C ASN A 177 1.60 -21.93 4.68
N ILE A 178 0.53 -21.21 5.01
CA ILE A 178 -0.74 -21.25 4.25
C ILE A 178 -0.58 -20.72 2.82
N SER A 179 0.47 -19.95 2.52
CA SER A 179 0.75 -19.41 1.18
C SER A 179 1.61 -20.36 0.35
N THR A 180 1.05 -21.51 -0.03
CA THR A 180 1.79 -22.52 -0.80
C THR A 180 2.17 -22.02 -2.21
N ASP A 181 3.24 -22.59 -2.78
CA ASP A 181 3.77 -22.25 -4.11
C ASP A 181 3.12 -23.09 -5.23
N THR A 182 1.98 -23.72 -4.96
CA THR A 182 1.22 -24.39 -6.03
C THR A 182 0.77 -23.35 -7.05
N LYS A 183 0.95 -23.65 -8.34
CA LYS A 183 0.85 -22.67 -9.44
C LYS A 183 -0.48 -21.91 -9.45
N ASP A 184 -1.60 -22.62 -9.32
CA ASP A 184 -2.94 -22.02 -9.40
C ASP A 184 -3.27 -21.19 -8.16
N ARG A 185 -2.96 -21.69 -6.95
CA ARG A 185 -3.13 -20.92 -5.71
C ARG A 185 -2.27 -19.66 -5.70
N ARG A 186 -1.01 -19.75 -6.14
CA ARG A 186 -0.10 -18.61 -6.25
C ARG A 186 -0.61 -17.57 -7.26
N LYS A 187 -1.20 -18.01 -8.38
CA LYS A 187 -1.82 -17.13 -9.37
C LYS A 187 -3.01 -16.35 -8.76
N VAL A 188 -3.92 -17.05 -8.07
CA VAL A 188 -5.07 -16.42 -7.41
C VAL A 188 -4.61 -15.49 -6.28
N ARG A 189 -3.60 -15.89 -5.50
CA ARG A 189 -3.02 -15.06 -4.45
C ARG A 189 -2.42 -13.76 -5.02
N GLY A 190 -1.66 -13.84 -6.10
CA GLY A 190 -1.13 -12.67 -6.80
C GLY A 190 -2.23 -11.72 -7.30
N GLN A 191 -3.34 -12.28 -7.77
CA GLN A 191 -4.52 -11.53 -8.19
C GLN A 191 -5.15 -10.75 -7.04
N ILE A 192 -5.49 -11.40 -5.92
CA ILE A 192 -6.09 -10.69 -4.77
C ILE A 192 -5.15 -9.65 -4.16
N ILE A 193 -3.83 -9.91 -4.14
CA ILE A 193 -2.83 -8.93 -3.69
C ILE A 193 -2.77 -7.73 -4.64
N SER A 194 -2.90 -7.93 -5.95
CA SER A 194 -2.93 -6.82 -6.91
C SER A 194 -4.13 -5.89 -6.72
N TYR A 195 -5.29 -6.43 -6.33
CA TYR A 195 -6.46 -5.62 -5.97
C TYR A 195 -6.23 -4.86 -4.67
N ALA A 196 -5.66 -5.53 -3.66
CA ALA A 196 -5.32 -4.86 -2.40
C ALA A 196 -4.34 -3.69 -2.61
N GLU A 197 -3.31 -3.87 -3.45
CA GLU A 197 -2.34 -2.81 -3.78
C GLU A 197 -3.00 -1.62 -4.49
N LEU A 198 -3.93 -1.89 -5.41
CA LEU A 198 -4.64 -0.83 -6.13
C LEU A 198 -5.57 -0.05 -5.20
N VAL A 199 -6.32 -0.73 -4.33
CA VAL A 199 -7.17 -0.07 -3.33
C VAL A 199 -6.33 0.78 -2.38
N TYR A 200 -5.19 0.29 -1.88
CA TYR A 200 -4.24 1.07 -1.07
C TYR A 200 -3.61 2.24 -1.82
N ALA A 201 -3.53 2.16 -3.14
CA ALA A 201 -3.03 3.28 -3.92
C ALA A 201 -4.05 4.42 -3.95
N VAL A 202 -5.31 4.11 -4.27
CA VAL A 202 -6.37 5.10 -4.49
C VAL A 202 -7.07 5.55 -3.22
N GLN A 203 -7.00 4.78 -2.14
CA GLN A 203 -7.56 5.11 -0.82
C GLN A 203 -6.46 5.26 0.24
N HIS A 204 -6.71 6.03 1.29
CA HIS A 204 -5.87 6.07 2.48
C HIS A 204 -6.38 5.05 3.49
N ARG A 205 -5.58 4.01 3.76
CA ARG A 205 -5.97 2.86 4.57
C ARG A 205 -4.87 2.42 5.51
N VAL A 206 -5.28 1.99 6.69
CA VAL A 206 -4.46 1.24 7.65
C VAL A 206 -4.62 -0.27 7.45
N ALA A 207 -5.79 -0.71 7.00
CA ALA A 207 -6.11 -2.10 6.67
C ALA A 207 -7.06 -2.20 5.47
N LEU A 208 -7.05 -3.34 4.79
CA LEU A 208 -8.08 -3.71 3.83
C LEU A 208 -8.62 -5.10 4.14
N PHE A 209 -9.93 -5.21 4.27
CA PHE A 209 -10.62 -6.49 4.36
C PHE A 209 -11.15 -6.90 2.98
N MET A 210 -10.96 -8.17 2.63
CA MET A 210 -11.42 -8.76 1.38
C MET A 210 -12.03 -10.12 1.66
N LEU A 211 -13.12 -10.44 0.96
CA LEU A 211 -13.69 -11.78 0.98
C LEU A 211 -13.21 -12.56 -0.24
N VAL A 212 -12.80 -13.80 -0.01
CA VAL A 212 -12.51 -14.75 -1.09
C VAL A 212 -13.50 -15.89 -0.97
N VAL A 213 -14.39 -16.01 -1.96
CA VAL A 213 -15.45 -17.02 -2.01
C VAL A 213 -15.04 -18.11 -3.00
N VAL A 214 -14.89 -19.35 -2.52
CA VAL A 214 -14.55 -20.52 -3.33
C VAL A 214 -15.68 -21.52 -3.21
N GLY A 215 -16.55 -21.57 -4.22
CA GLY A 215 -17.79 -22.34 -4.14
C GLY A 215 -18.66 -21.92 -2.95
N VAL A 216 -18.93 -22.86 -2.05
CA VAL A 216 -19.73 -22.64 -0.82
C VAL A 216 -18.88 -22.25 0.41
N ASN A 217 -17.59 -22.03 0.22
CA ASN A 217 -16.67 -21.60 1.27
C ASN A 217 -16.28 -20.13 1.10
N VAL A 218 -16.09 -19.43 2.23
CA VAL A 218 -15.61 -18.05 2.26
C VAL A 218 -14.41 -17.92 3.20
N ARG A 219 -13.44 -17.11 2.82
CA ARG A 219 -12.34 -16.64 3.66
C ARG A 219 -12.40 -15.12 3.80
N PHE A 220 -11.99 -14.64 4.97
CA PHE A 220 -11.71 -13.23 5.19
C PHE A 220 -10.21 -13.02 5.21
N VAL A 221 -9.76 -12.03 4.45
CA VAL A 221 -8.36 -11.63 4.35
C VAL A 221 -8.25 -10.19 4.80
N ARG A 222 -7.48 -9.92 5.86
CA ARG A 222 -7.10 -8.56 6.27
C ARG A 222 -5.68 -8.29 5.82
N PHE A 223 -5.49 -7.38 4.86
CA PHE A 223 -4.18 -6.88 4.46
C PHE A 223 -3.78 -5.66 5.30
N ASP A 224 -2.50 -5.57 5.63
CA ASP A 224 -1.83 -4.32 6.01
C ASP A 224 -0.44 -4.22 5.36
N ARG A 225 0.32 -3.16 5.68
CA ARG A 225 1.65 -2.94 5.11
C ARG A 225 2.71 -3.96 5.55
N SER A 226 2.39 -4.86 6.46
CA SER A 226 3.31 -5.89 6.94
C SER A 226 2.99 -7.27 6.40
N GLY A 227 1.73 -7.53 6.04
CA GLY A 227 1.31 -8.82 5.52
C GLY A 227 -0.21 -8.97 5.40
N ALA A 228 -0.68 -10.20 5.63
CA ALA A 228 -2.09 -10.52 5.68
C ALA A 228 -2.42 -11.41 6.89
N VAL A 229 -3.60 -11.22 7.47
CA VAL A 229 -4.23 -12.17 8.41
C VAL A 229 -5.39 -12.84 7.70
N VAL A 230 -5.46 -14.17 7.73
CA VAL A 230 -6.38 -14.97 6.91
C VAL A 230 -7.15 -15.96 7.77
N THR A 231 -8.48 -15.99 7.67
CA THR A 231 -9.30 -16.99 8.38
C THR A 231 -9.21 -18.37 7.75
N ARG A 232 -9.52 -19.43 8.53
CA ARG A 232 -9.98 -20.71 7.97
C ARG A 232 -11.15 -20.51 7.01
N ALA A 233 -11.25 -21.38 6.02
CA ALA A 233 -12.43 -21.45 5.18
C ALA A 233 -13.69 -21.73 6.02
N LEU A 234 -14.73 -20.91 5.83
CA LEU A 234 -16.05 -21.07 6.44
C LEU A 234 -17.05 -21.52 5.37
N ASN A 235 -17.69 -22.67 5.55
CA ASN A 235 -18.82 -23.03 4.70
C ASN A 235 -20.04 -22.18 5.09
N TYR A 236 -20.34 -21.16 4.29
CA TYR A 236 -21.37 -20.15 4.60
C TYR A 236 -22.80 -20.61 4.32
N VAL A 237 -22.96 -21.76 3.64
CA VAL A 237 -24.28 -22.38 3.42
C VAL A 237 -24.67 -23.19 4.66
N ASN A 238 -23.75 -24.03 5.16
CA ASN A 238 -23.99 -24.87 6.33
C ASN A 238 -23.97 -24.05 7.64
N ASN A 239 -23.12 -23.02 7.71
CA ASN A 239 -22.97 -22.15 8.88
C ASN A 239 -23.57 -20.75 8.62
N TRP A 240 -24.69 -20.69 7.92
CA TRP A 240 -25.29 -19.44 7.46
C TRP A 240 -25.64 -18.50 8.60
N GLU A 241 -26.06 -19.00 9.77
CA GLU A 241 -26.37 -18.16 10.93
C GLU A 241 -25.12 -17.40 11.44
N ILE A 242 -23.97 -18.08 11.48
CA ILE A 242 -22.70 -17.48 11.86
C ILE A 242 -22.27 -16.46 10.79
N PHE A 243 -22.41 -16.82 9.51
CA PHE A 243 -22.03 -15.92 8.43
C PHE A 243 -22.90 -14.65 8.38
N CYS A 244 -24.21 -14.79 8.56
CA CYS A 244 -25.13 -13.65 8.66
C CYS A 244 -24.85 -12.77 9.89
N ASP A 245 -24.43 -13.36 11.01
CA ASP A 245 -23.96 -12.58 12.17
C ASP A 245 -22.76 -11.72 11.82
N ILE A 246 -21.74 -12.31 11.18
CA ILE A 246 -20.52 -11.60 10.78
C ILE A 246 -20.84 -10.47 9.80
N LEU A 247 -21.67 -10.73 8.78
CA LEU A 247 -22.12 -9.74 7.82
C LEU A 247 -22.85 -8.57 8.50
N TRP A 248 -23.73 -8.87 9.45
CA TRP A 248 -24.41 -7.83 10.22
C TRP A 248 -23.42 -7.00 11.04
N ARG A 249 -22.45 -7.63 11.73
CA ARG A 249 -21.39 -6.93 12.49
C ARG A 249 -20.54 -6.02 11.59
N ILE A 250 -20.24 -6.44 10.36
CA ILE A 250 -19.55 -5.59 9.36
C ILE A 250 -20.37 -4.33 9.07
N GLY A 251 -21.70 -4.45 8.93
CA GLY A 251 -22.59 -3.31 8.75
C GLY A 251 -22.53 -2.29 9.90
N GLN A 252 -22.17 -2.74 11.10
CA GLN A 252 -22.02 -1.90 12.30
C GLN A 252 -20.63 -1.28 12.44
N CYS A 253 -19.66 -1.68 11.63
CA CYS A 253 -18.30 -1.17 11.75
C CYS A 253 -18.20 0.26 11.19
N SER A 254 -17.51 1.11 11.96
CA SER A 254 -17.06 2.41 11.48
C SER A 254 -16.06 2.26 10.33
N ASP A 255 -15.88 3.32 9.56
CA ASP A 255 -14.87 3.38 8.49
C ASP A 255 -13.46 3.06 9.02
N THR A 256 -13.11 3.55 10.21
CA THR A 256 -11.84 3.24 10.88
C THR A 256 -11.69 1.75 11.20
N GLN A 257 -12.74 1.09 11.70
CA GLN A 257 -12.71 -0.36 11.97
C GLN A 257 -12.58 -1.16 10.67
N LEU A 258 -13.14 -0.67 9.56
CA LEU A 258 -13.00 -1.26 8.23
C LEU A 258 -11.67 -0.89 7.55
N GLY A 259 -10.78 -0.20 8.27
CA GLY A 259 -9.39 0.03 7.89
C GLY A 259 -9.14 1.30 7.09
N LEU A 260 -10.12 2.20 6.97
CA LEU A 260 -9.87 3.56 6.44
C LEU A 260 -9.07 4.38 7.45
N ASP A 261 -8.18 5.23 6.95
CA ASP A 261 -7.38 6.12 7.80
C ASP A 261 -8.24 7.31 8.29
N PRO A 262 -8.49 7.44 9.61
CA PRO A 262 -9.32 8.52 10.15
C PRO A 262 -8.70 9.91 9.97
N THR A 263 -7.40 10.00 9.67
CA THR A 263 -6.67 11.26 9.47
C THR A 263 -6.63 11.69 8.00
N ALA A 264 -7.36 10.97 7.13
CA ALA A 264 -7.46 11.24 5.70
C ALA A 264 -8.94 11.37 5.30
N THR A 265 -9.43 12.61 5.19
CA THR A 265 -10.82 12.88 4.80
C THR A 265 -10.94 12.93 3.28
N ARG A 266 -11.74 12.06 2.68
CA ARG A 266 -12.06 12.12 1.24
C ARG A 266 -12.91 13.35 0.95
N LEU A 267 -12.60 14.04 -0.14
CA LEU A 267 -13.30 15.23 -0.58
C LEU A 267 -14.21 14.94 -1.78
N TYR A 268 -15.44 15.42 -1.72
CA TYR A 268 -16.45 15.23 -2.76
C TYR A 268 -16.75 16.52 -3.53
N PRO A 269 -17.23 16.42 -4.79
CA PRO A 269 -17.60 17.59 -5.57
C PRO A 269 -18.61 18.49 -4.85
N GLY A 270 -18.31 19.79 -4.78
CA GLY A 270 -19.14 20.80 -4.11
C GLY A 270 -18.69 21.17 -2.71
N GLU A 271 -17.86 20.34 -2.06
CA GLU A 271 -17.30 20.68 -0.75
C GLU A 271 -16.32 21.87 -0.84
N PRO A 272 -16.20 22.71 0.22
CA PRO A 272 -15.34 23.89 0.20
C PRO A 272 -13.89 23.61 -0.20
N ASP A 273 -13.27 22.56 0.37
CA ASP A 273 -11.90 22.19 0.05
C ASP A 273 -11.76 21.63 -1.37
N PHE A 274 -12.77 20.91 -1.88
CA PHE A 274 -12.79 20.45 -3.27
C PHE A 274 -12.81 21.64 -4.25
N VAL A 275 -13.65 22.64 -3.98
CA VAL A 275 -13.74 23.89 -4.76
C VAL A 275 -12.44 24.69 -4.64
N ARG A 276 -11.83 24.75 -3.46
CA ARG A 276 -10.53 25.39 -3.22
C ARG A 276 -9.42 24.75 -4.06
N MET A 277 -9.34 23.42 -4.11
CA MET A 277 -8.37 22.76 -4.99
C MET A 277 -8.58 23.11 -6.47
N CYS A 278 -9.84 23.16 -6.93
CA CYS A 278 -10.18 23.57 -8.29
C CYS A 278 -9.78 25.02 -8.61
N SER A 279 -9.84 25.93 -7.64
CA SER A 279 -9.47 27.34 -7.84
C SER A 279 -7.95 27.52 -7.91
N TYR A 280 -7.19 26.72 -7.15
CA TYR A 280 -5.73 26.72 -7.18
C TYR A 280 -5.15 25.98 -8.41
N ALA A 281 -5.89 25.03 -8.97
CA ALA A 281 -5.55 24.28 -10.18
C ALA A 281 -5.79 25.08 -11.48
N ARG A 282 -5.26 26.31 -11.55
CA ARG A 282 -5.31 27.20 -12.72
C ARG A 282 -4.01 27.99 -12.82
N SER A 283 -3.39 28.00 -13.99
CA SER A 283 -2.20 28.80 -14.29
C SER A 283 -2.41 30.27 -13.91
N ARG A 284 -1.37 30.91 -13.38
CA ARG A 284 -1.38 32.33 -13.05
C ARG A 284 -0.23 33.04 -13.74
N ASP A 285 -0.46 34.30 -14.12
CA ASP A 285 0.54 35.10 -14.83
C ASP A 285 1.77 35.41 -13.97
N ASN A 286 1.63 35.35 -12.65
CA ASN A 286 2.73 35.54 -11.70
C ASN A 286 3.46 34.23 -11.33
N ASP A 287 3.14 33.10 -11.96
CA ASP A 287 3.93 31.88 -11.79
C ASP A 287 5.29 32.04 -12.47
N VAL A 288 6.35 31.72 -11.72
CA VAL A 288 7.73 31.94 -12.12
C VAL A 288 8.21 30.82 -13.04
N ASP A 289 8.91 31.19 -14.11
CA ASP A 289 9.56 30.22 -14.99
C ASP A 289 10.76 29.57 -14.30
N GLU A 290 10.82 28.24 -14.32
CA GLU A 290 11.93 27.47 -13.75
C GLU A 290 13.23 27.51 -14.57
N LYS A 291 13.21 28.06 -15.79
CA LYS A 291 14.40 28.12 -16.64
C LYS A 291 15.44 29.07 -16.08
N GLU A 292 16.68 28.58 -16.08
CA GLU A 292 17.85 29.35 -15.67
C GLU A 292 18.03 30.59 -16.55
N ARG A 293 18.16 31.75 -15.88
CA ARG A 293 18.35 33.06 -16.52
C ARG A 293 18.79 34.09 -15.49
N ASP A 294 19.32 35.20 -16.00
CA ASP A 294 19.60 36.37 -15.16
C ASP A 294 18.29 37.00 -14.68
N LEU A 295 18.24 37.29 -13.38
CA LEU A 295 17.12 37.95 -12.71
C LEU A 295 17.45 39.42 -12.46
N LYS A 296 16.50 40.31 -12.78
CA LYS A 296 16.60 41.71 -12.38
C LYS A 296 16.26 41.84 -10.89
N PRO A 297 16.84 42.84 -10.17
CA PRO A 297 16.46 43.11 -8.80
C PRO A 297 14.95 43.32 -8.66
N GLY A 298 14.31 42.58 -7.76
CA GLY A 298 12.87 42.67 -7.50
C GLY A 298 11.96 42.02 -8.55
N GLU A 299 12.51 41.27 -9.51
CA GLU A 299 11.72 40.62 -10.56
C GLU A 299 10.85 39.46 -10.04
N LEU A 300 11.31 38.76 -9.00
CA LEU A 300 10.57 37.65 -8.41
C LEU A 300 9.51 38.16 -7.41
N PRO A 301 8.30 37.58 -7.42
CA PRO A 301 7.27 37.91 -6.44
C PRO A 301 7.66 37.43 -5.04
N GLU A 302 7.11 38.07 -4.00
CA GLU A 302 7.31 37.67 -2.61
C GLU A 302 6.90 36.21 -2.35
N LYS A 303 5.77 35.78 -2.94
CA LYS A 303 5.31 34.40 -2.93
C LYS A 303 5.63 33.73 -4.26
N LEU A 304 6.72 32.99 -4.28
CA LEU A 304 7.20 32.29 -5.46
C LEU A 304 6.46 30.96 -5.63
N VAL A 305 5.83 30.78 -6.79
CA VAL A 305 5.33 29.50 -7.26
C VAL A 305 5.88 29.25 -8.64
N PHE A 306 6.66 28.19 -8.81
CA PHE A 306 7.14 27.82 -10.14
C PHE A 306 6.01 27.26 -11.02
N LYS A 307 6.09 27.52 -12.33
CA LYS A 307 5.13 27.02 -13.32
C LYS A 307 5.02 25.49 -13.27
N TYR A 308 6.14 24.76 -13.13
CA TYR A 308 6.10 23.30 -13.03
C TYR A 308 5.34 22.80 -11.79
N VAL A 309 5.48 23.45 -10.63
CA VAL A 309 4.77 23.07 -9.39
C VAL A 309 3.27 23.18 -9.60
N ARG A 310 2.85 24.31 -10.18
CA ARG A 310 1.43 24.49 -10.48
C ARG A 310 0.95 23.51 -11.54
N ALA A 311 1.73 23.25 -12.58
CA ALA A 311 1.38 22.27 -13.60
C ALA A 311 1.20 20.86 -13.01
N MET A 312 2.07 20.45 -12.08
CA MET A 312 1.94 19.19 -11.35
C MET A 312 0.64 19.14 -10.52
N PHE A 313 0.34 20.21 -9.77
CA PHE A 313 -0.90 20.29 -8.99
C PHE A 313 -2.15 20.25 -9.90
N ILE A 314 -2.13 20.99 -11.02
CA ILE A 314 -3.19 20.97 -12.04
C ILE A 314 -3.41 19.54 -12.56
N ALA A 315 -2.33 18.84 -12.94
CA ALA A 315 -2.41 17.49 -13.45
C ALA A 315 -2.97 16.52 -12.40
N ALA A 316 -2.58 16.67 -11.14
CA ALA A 316 -3.10 15.87 -10.04
C ALA A 316 -4.61 16.09 -9.81
N VAL A 317 -5.04 17.35 -9.73
CA VAL A 317 -6.44 17.75 -9.46
C VAL A 317 -7.40 17.42 -10.61
N ARG A 318 -6.93 17.49 -11.86
CA ARG A 318 -7.72 17.15 -13.05
C ARG A 318 -7.80 15.65 -13.33
N SER A 319 -6.99 14.84 -12.66
CA SER A 319 -7.06 13.39 -12.77
C SER A 319 -8.36 12.85 -12.14
N PRO A 320 -8.80 11.64 -12.51
CA PRO A 320 -9.98 11.01 -11.90
C PRO A 320 -9.69 10.42 -10.50
N TRP A 321 -8.51 10.67 -9.94
CA TRP A 321 -8.19 10.20 -8.60
C TRP A 321 -9.00 10.96 -7.54
N PRO A 322 -9.40 10.29 -6.46
CA PRO A 322 -10.01 10.97 -5.32
C PRO A 322 -9.08 12.03 -4.73
N ARG A 323 -9.70 13.05 -4.15
CA ARG A 323 -9.00 14.14 -3.44
C ARG A 323 -9.17 13.94 -1.95
N TYR A 324 -8.16 14.32 -1.19
CA TYR A 324 -8.15 14.14 0.25
C TYR A 324 -7.65 15.39 0.96
N ARG A 325 -8.18 15.62 2.16
CA ARG A 325 -7.53 16.43 3.19
C ARG A 325 -6.80 15.48 4.13
N LEU A 326 -5.48 15.66 4.24
CA LEU A 326 -4.61 14.88 5.10
C LEU A 326 -4.19 15.70 6.32
N GLU A 327 -4.26 15.09 7.48
CA GLU A 327 -3.76 15.64 8.73
C GLU A 327 -2.30 15.22 8.96
N VAL A 328 -1.47 16.16 9.40
CA VAL A 328 -0.05 15.92 9.75
C VAL A 328 0.24 16.56 11.10
N PRO A 329 0.88 15.83 12.05
CA PRO A 329 1.31 16.42 13.31
C PRO A 329 2.29 17.58 13.12
N ASP A 330 2.12 18.63 13.92
CA ASP A 330 3.01 19.79 14.00
C ASP A 330 3.19 20.15 15.48
N GLY A 331 4.16 19.49 16.12
CA GLY A 331 4.35 19.54 17.56
C GLY A 331 3.11 19.04 18.32
N SER A 332 2.49 19.90 19.12
CA SER A 332 1.24 19.60 19.85
C SER A 332 -0.03 19.88 19.05
N SER A 333 0.10 20.36 17.80
CA SER A 333 -1.01 20.73 16.93
C SER A 333 -1.07 19.84 15.68
N THR A 334 -2.06 20.08 14.82
CA THR A 334 -2.24 19.34 13.57
C THR A 334 -2.44 20.32 12.42
N ARG A 335 -1.72 20.11 11.32
CA ARG A 335 -1.89 20.85 10.08
C ARG A 335 -2.64 20.03 9.04
N ASN A 336 -3.35 20.72 8.14
CA ASN A 336 -4.18 20.13 7.12
C ASN A 336 -3.65 20.45 5.73
N PHE A 337 -3.56 19.44 4.86
CA PHE A 337 -3.04 19.56 3.51
C PHE A 337 -3.99 18.92 2.50
N LEU A 338 -4.25 19.60 1.40
CA LEU A 338 -5.12 19.10 0.33
C LEU A 338 -4.29 18.43 -0.76
N VAL A 339 -4.61 17.17 -1.06
CA VAL A 339 -3.92 16.34 -2.06
C VAL A 339 -4.90 15.71 -3.04
N ALA A 340 -4.41 15.34 -4.22
CA ALA A 340 -5.15 14.58 -5.24
C ALA A 340 -4.31 13.36 -5.65
N LYS A 341 -4.14 13.11 -6.95
CA LYS A 341 -3.28 12.03 -7.44
C LYS A 341 -1.82 12.19 -6.93
N PRO A 342 -1.19 11.12 -6.41
CA PRO A 342 0.21 11.14 -6.06
C PRO A 342 1.10 11.32 -7.31
N THR A 343 2.14 12.13 -7.18
CA THR A 343 3.21 12.27 -8.17
C THR A 343 4.11 11.04 -8.16
N PHE A 344 4.37 10.48 -6.98
CA PHE A 344 5.17 9.27 -6.79
C PHE A 344 4.41 8.25 -5.94
N ARG A 345 4.58 6.96 -6.26
CA ARG A 345 4.04 5.84 -5.48
C ARG A 345 5.00 4.66 -5.52
N ALA A 346 5.42 4.19 -4.35
CA ALA A 346 6.09 2.91 -4.21
C ALA A 346 5.10 1.77 -4.51
N ARG A 347 5.47 0.85 -5.40
CA ARG A 347 4.63 -0.30 -5.76
C ARG A 347 4.77 -1.42 -4.73
N GLY A 348 3.72 -2.21 -4.56
CA GLY A 348 3.71 -3.39 -3.69
C GLY A 348 2.75 -3.25 -2.51
N MET A 349 2.33 -4.40 -1.98
CA MET A 349 1.39 -4.45 -0.86
C MET A 349 2.10 -4.23 0.47
N ALA A 350 3.13 -5.04 0.75
CA ALA A 350 3.95 -4.91 1.96
C ALA A 350 5.12 -3.93 1.79
N GLY A 351 5.58 -3.37 2.91
CA GLY A 351 6.65 -2.38 3.00
C GLY A 351 6.14 -0.97 3.24
N ARG A 352 6.99 0.03 3.00
CA ARG A 352 6.72 1.44 3.37
C ARG A 352 5.53 2.07 2.66
N GLY A 353 5.16 1.60 1.46
CA GLY A 353 3.97 2.11 0.75
C GLY A 353 4.00 3.61 0.42
N THR A 354 5.19 4.20 0.29
CA THR A 354 5.40 5.65 0.16
C THR A 354 4.62 6.27 -1.00
N ARG A 355 3.93 7.38 -0.74
CA ARG A 355 3.27 8.26 -1.70
C ARG A 355 3.80 9.68 -1.55
N GLY A 356 4.06 10.34 -2.67
CA GLY A 356 4.53 11.73 -2.72
C GLY A 356 3.56 12.61 -3.48
N TYR A 357 3.21 13.76 -2.91
CA TYR A 357 2.19 14.66 -3.42
C TYR A 357 2.70 16.09 -3.52
N VAL A 358 2.27 16.80 -4.57
CA VAL A 358 2.18 18.25 -4.51
C VAL A 358 0.90 18.57 -3.75
N ALA A 359 1.03 19.12 -2.55
CA ALA A 359 -0.08 19.41 -1.65
C ALA A 359 -0.31 20.92 -1.53
N LEU A 360 -1.52 21.32 -1.17
CA LEU A 360 -1.86 22.70 -0.81
C LEU A 360 -2.02 22.79 0.70
N ASP A 361 -1.21 23.62 1.35
CA ASP A 361 -1.35 23.93 2.77
C ASP A 361 -2.63 24.75 3.01
N CYS A 362 -3.51 24.24 3.87
CA CYS A 362 -4.78 24.89 4.18
C CYS A 362 -4.60 26.24 4.89
N ALA A 363 -3.53 26.40 5.69
CA ALA A 363 -3.29 27.58 6.49
C ALA A 363 -2.67 28.72 5.65
N THR A 364 -1.63 28.39 4.88
CA THR A 364 -0.84 29.40 4.15
C THR A 364 -1.30 29.60 2.71
N GLY A 365 -1.97 28.60 2.12
CA GLY A 365 -2.29 28.56 0.70
C GLY A 365 -1.07 28.35 -0.19
N GLU A 366 0.03 27.84 0.35
CA GLU A 366 1.27 27.55 -0.38
C GLU A 366 1.30 26.10 -0.87
N PHE A 367 2.03 25.87 -1.96
CA PHE A 367 2.27 24.51 -2.44
C PHE A 367 3.49 23.94 -1.72
N VAL A 368 3.35 22.70 -1.26
CA VAL A 368 4.37 21.98 -0.48
C VAL A 368 4.49 20.56 -1.02
N TRP A 369 5.58 19.88 -0.67
CA TRP A 369 5.74 18.45 -0.92
C TRP A 369 5.29 17.66 0.31
N LEU A 370 4.32 16.78 0.15
CA LEU A 370 3.84 15.90 1.22
C LEU A 370 4.21 14.46 0.91
N LYS A 371 4.92 13.82 1.84
CA LYS A 371 5.29 12.41 1.82
C LYS A 371 4.45 11.66 2.84
N ASP A 372 3.76 10.62 2.37
CA ASP A 372 2.89 9.74 3.15
C ASP A 372 3.44 8.33 3.06
N ALA A 373 3.93 7.77 4.17
CA ALA A 373 4.65 6.50 4.18
C ALA A 373 4.49 5.77 5.51
N CYS A 374 4.75 4.47 5.54
CA CYS A 374 4.98 3.77 6.78
C CYS A 374 6.50 3.65 7.04
N ILE A 375 6.92 3.98 8.26
CA ILE A 375 8.29 3.78 8.74
C ILE A 375 8.35 2.41 9.42
N GLN A 376 9.42 1.66 9.17
CA GLN A 376 9.66 0.41 9.88
C GLN A 376 10.05 0.74 11.32
N THR A 377 9.31 0.22 12.29
CA THR A 377 9.63 0.36 13.72
C THR A 377 10.15 -0.95 14.28
N THR A 378 10.98 -0.87 15.31
CA THR A 378 11.62 -2.02 15.95
C THR A 378 11.24 -2.19 17.42
N GLU A 379 10.09 -1.65 17.84
CA GLU A 379 9.71 -1.62 19.26
C GLU A 379 9.50 -3.01 19.89
N VAL A 380 9.55 -4.09 19.11
CA VAL A 380 9.60 -5.45 19.66
C VAL A 380 11.03 -6.01 19.63
N ALA A 381 11.84 -5.56 20.58
CA ALA A 381 13.06 -6.25 20.97
C ALA A 381 13.00 -6.57 22.47
N ARG A 382 12.27 -7.64 22.83
CA ARG A 382 12.40 -8.27 24.15
C ARG A 382 13.71 -9.04 24.34
N ASP A 383 14.61 -9.08 23.36
CA ASP A 383 15.93 -9.71 23.51
C ASP A 383 17.05 -8.87 22.85
N ALA A 384 18.12 -8.69 23.61
CA ALA A 384 19.22 -7.73 23.47
C ALA A 384 20.17 -7.92 22.27
N TRP A 385 19.73 -8.55 21.16
CA TRP A 385 20.58 -8.84 20.00
C TRP A 385 20.26 -8.04 18.72
N ARG A 386 19.40 -7.00 18.83
CA ARG A 386 18.87 -6.22 17.69
C ARG A 386 19.31 -4.75 17.63
N ALA A 387 20.46 -4.42 18.22
CA ALA A 387 20.98 -3.05 18.29
C ALA A 387 21.16 -2.34 16.94
N GLN A 388 21.21 -3.06 15.81
CA GLN A 388 21.52 -2.46 14.51
C GLN A 388 20.34 -1.77 13.80
N TYR A 389 19.09 -2.02 14.23
CA TYR A 389 17.89 -1.36 13.66
C TYR A 389 17.21 -0.38 14.62
N LEU A 390 17.71 -0.29 15.87
CA LEU A 390 17.21 0.58 16.94
C LEU A 390 17.49 2.08 16.72
N LEU A 391 18.13 2.45 15.61
CA LEU A 391 18.70 3.79 15.36
C LEU A 391 18.27 4.40 14.01
N VAL A 392 17.10 4.03 13.46
CA VAL A 392 16.57 4.78 12.32
C VAL A 392 15.82 6.00 12.86
N GLU A 393 16.56 7.10 13.02
CA GLU A 393 15.97 8.42 13.29
C GLU A 393 14.92 8.74 12.22
N LYS A 394 13.80 9.34 12.62
CA LYS A 394 12.75 9.72 11.66
C LYS A 394 13.31 10.81 10.77
N GLU A 395 13.01 10.71 9.48
CA GLU A 395 13.50 11.66 8.47
C GLU A 395 13.22 13.12 8.84
N GLY A 396 12.04 13.40 9.38
CA GLY A 396 11.70 14.74 9.87
C GLY A 396 12.50 15.20 11.09
N ASP A 397 12.88 14.30 12.02
CA ASP A 397 13.74 14.68 13.16
C ASP A 397 15.12 15.10 12.65
N VAL A 398 15.66 14.35 11.68
CA VAL A 398 16.93 14.67 11.02
C VAL A 398 16.84 16.01 10.29
N LEU A 399 15.81 16.23 9.47
CA LEU A 399 15.61 17.50 8.77
C LEU A 399 15.45 18.68 9.74
N SER A 400 14.72 18.49 10.84
CA SER A 400 14.55 19.50 11.88
C SER A 400 15.91 19.92 12.47
N MET A 401 16.76 18.96 12.82
CA MET A 401 18.11 19.25 13.32
C MET A 401 18.95 19.99 12.28
N LEU A 402 18.95 19.54 11.02
CA LEU A 402 19.76 20.15 9.95
C LEU A 402 19.30 21.58 9.64
N ASN A 403 17.99 21.83 9.59
CA ASN A 403 17.44 23.18 9.40
C ASN A 403 17.78 24.10 10.57
N GLN A 404 17.68 23.64 11.82
CA GLN A 404 18.06 24.41 13.01
C GLN A 404 19.56 24.74 13.04
N ALA A 405 20.41 23.84 12.55
CA ALA A 405 21.84 24.07 12.40
C ALA A 405 22.20 25.00 11.21
N GLY A 406 21.21 25.46 10.43
CA GLY A 406 21.42 26.37 9.30
C GLY A 406 22.15 25.71 8.12
N VAL A 407 22.12 24.38 8.03
CA VAL A 407 22.70 23.64 6.91
C VAL A 407 22.00 24.06 5.62
N GLN A 408 22.80 24.41 4.61
CA GLN A 408 22.30 24.79 3.30
C GLN A 408 22.01 23.55 2.44
N ASN A 409 21.22 23.71 1.39
CA ASN A 409 20.94 22.67 0.39
C ASN A 409 20.30 21.38 0.96
N VAL A 410 19.54 21.51 2.05
CA VAL A 410 18.68 20.45 2.58
C VAL A 410 17.23 20.90 2.51
N PRO A 411 16.25 19.99 2.36
CA PRO A 411 14.84 20.34 2.37
C PRO A 411 14.45 21.13 3.63
N THR A 412 13.57 22.12 3.46
CA THR A 412 13.01 22.87 4.58
C THR A 412 11.81 22.11 5.13
N LEU A 413 11.94 21.59 6.34
CA LEU A 413 10.87 20.93 7.06
C LEU A 413 9.76 21.93 7.45
N ILE A 414 8.52 21.55 7.15
CA ILE A 414 7.33 22.28 7.63
C ILE A 414 6.74 21.64 8.87
N CYS A 415 6.45 20.33 8.80
CA CYS A 415 5.92 19.53 9.91
C CYS A 415 6.02 18.04 9.58
N HIS A 416 6.03 17.19 10.62
CA HIS A 416 6.03 15.74 10.45
C HIS A 416 5.56 15.03 11.71
N GLY A 417 5.25 13.74 11.59
CA GLY A 417 5.03 12.89 12.74
C GLY A 417 4.38 11.57 12.42
N ASP A 418 4.34 10.71 13.44
CA ASP A 418 3.56 9.47 13.39
C ASP A 418 2.07 9.79 13.40
N ILE A 419 1.32 9.07 12.59
CA ILE A 419 -0.10 9.31 12.39
C ILE A 419 -0.89 8.48 13.39
N ALA A 420 -1.42 9.14 14.43
CA ALA A 420 -2.40 8.60 15.37
C ALA A 420 -2.07 7.20 15.94
N GLY A 421 -0.78 6.86 16.13
CA GLY A 421 -0.33 5.55 16.60
C GLY A 421 -0.73 4.38 15.68
N GLN A 422 -0.95 4.65 14.39
CA GLN A 422 -1.39 3.65 13.42
C GLN A 422 -0.26 2.68 13.07
N GLU A 423 -0.26 1.53 13.72
CA GLU A 423 0.67 0.43 13.46
C GLU A 423 0.04 -0.73 12.69
N THR A 424 0.86 -1.45 11.94
CA THR A 424 0.45 -2.72 11.34
C THR A 424 0.24 -3.80 12.40
N LEU A 425 -0.80 -4.61 12.25
CA LEU A 425 -1.17 -5.63 13.24
C LEU A 425 -0.66 -7.03 12.88
N THR A 426 -0.41 -7.32 11.60
CA THR A 426 0.00 -8.67 11.16
C THR A 426 1.24 -9.22 11.92
N PRO A 427 2.30 -8.44 12.23
CA PRO A 427 3.42 -8.94 13.01
C PRO A 427 3.02 -9.43 14.41
N LYS A 428 2.16 -8.69 15.12
CA LYS A 428 1.65 -9.07 16.45
C LYS A 428 0.88 -10.40 16.41
N TRP A 429 0.04 -10.59 15.39
CA TRP A 429 -0.68 -11.85 15.20
C TRP A 429 0.26 -13.04 14.95
N TRP A 430 1.35 -12.80 14.20
CA TRP A 430 2.37 -13.82 13.99
C TRP A 430 3.07 -14.17 15.31
N GLU A 431 3.45 -13.16 16.10
CA GLU A 431 4.10 -13.35 17.41
C GLU A 431 3.24 -14.13 18.39
N ASP A 432 1.97 -13.75 18.56
CA ASP A 432 1.03 -14.41 19.47
C ASP A 432 0.89 -15.90 19.13
N LYS A 433 0.85 -16.25 17.84
CA LYS A 433 0.78 -17.66 17.40
C LYS A 433 2.06 -18.44 17.65
N HIS A 434 3.23 -17.84 17.40
CA HIS A 434 4.51 -18.51 17.58
C HIS A 434 4.91 -18.61 19.07
N ALA A 435 4.50 -17.65 19.89
CA ALA A 435 4.63 -17.72 21.35
C ALA A 435 3.78 -18.86 21.94
N ARG A 436 2.51 -18.98 21.50
CA ARG A 436 1.62 -20.10 21.88
C ARG A 436 2.21 -21.45 21.47
N ALA A 437 2.75 -21.58 20.26
CA ALA A 437 3.38 -22.81 19.79
C ALA A 437 4.62 -23.20 20.60
N THR A 438 5.46 -22.23 20.98
CA THR A 438 6.66 -22.44 21.80
C THR A 438 6.30 -22.91 23.22
N ASN A 439 5.27 -22.32 23.82
CA ASN A 439 4.77 -22.72 25.14
C ASN A 439 4.11 -24.11 25.13
N LEU A 440 3.45 -24.48 24.03
CA LEU A 440 2.89 -25.82 23.87
C LEU A 440 3.99 -26.87 23.72
N ALA A 441 5.04 -26.58 22.94
CA ALA A 441 6.19 -27.47 22.76
C ALA A 441 6.99 -27.69 24.06
N SER A 442 7.18 -26.63 24.86
CA SER A 442 7.86 -26.74 26.16
C SER A 442 7.04 -27.57 27.17
N SER A 443 5.72 -27.43 27.19
CA SER A 443 4.83 -28.24 28.03
C SER A 443 4.80 -29.73 27.64
N GLN A 444 4.93 -30.05 26.35
CA GLN A 444 5.02 -31.44 25.87
C GLN A 444 6.40 -32.06 26.11
N SER A 445 7.46 -31.26 26.15
CA SER A 445 8.82 -31.73 26.48
C SER A 445 9.00 -32.03 27.98
N ALA A 446 8.22 -31.38 28.86
CA ALA A 446 8.22 -31.68 30.29
C ALA A 446 7.58 -33.04 30.65
N GLY A 447 6.87 -33.68 29.71
CA GLY A 447 6.22 -34.98 29.88
C GLY A 447 7.04 -36.19 29.45
N ARG A 448 8.25 -36.02 28.90
CA ARG A 448 9.15 -37.13 28.55
C ARG A 448 10.35 -37.17 29.48
N VAL A 449 10.15 -37.74 30.66
CA VAL A 449 11.26 -38.29 31.44
C VAL A 449 11.61 -39.64 30.82
N SER A 450 12.76 -39.71 30.15
CA SER A 450 13.41 -40.99 29.85
C SER A 450 14.90 -40.85 30.09
N SER A 451 15.35 -41.70 30.99
CA SER A 451 16.69 -41.90 31.51
C SER A 451 17.75 -42.06 30.42
N ALA A 452 18.80 -41.25 30.47
CA ALA A 452 20.10 -41.61 29.92
C ALA A 452 21.21 -40.96 30.75
N SER A 453 22.05 -41.82 31.34
CA SER A 453 23.23 -41.48 32.14
C SER A 453 24.35 -40.83 31.29
N PRO A 454 25.28 -40.08 31.90
CA PRO A 454 26.30 -39.34 31.17
C PRO A 454 27.58 -40.17 30.96
N SER A 455 28.17 -40.08 29.77
CA SER A 455 29.57 -40.45 29.55
C SER A 455 30.27 -39.36 28.73
N SER A 456 31.29 -38.78 29.35
CA SER A 456 32.26 -37.83 28.82
C SER A 456 33.19 -38.43 27.76
N SER A 457 33.60 -37.64 26.75
CA SER A 457 35.00 -37.15 26.58
C SER A 457 35.40 -36.81 25.12
N ALA A 458 36.12 -35.68 25.05
CA ALA A 458 37.31 -35.34 24.23
C ALA A 458 37.30 -35.29 22.68
N SER A 459 37.51 -34.05 22.22
CA SER A 459 38.27 -33.52 21.06
C SER A 459 39.06 -34.44 20.11
N SER A 460 39.13 -34.04 18.83
CA SER A 460 40.38 -33.67 18.12
C SER A 460 40.06 -33.12 16.71
N GLY A 461 40.95 -32.28 16.18
CA GLY A 461 40.71 -31.37 15.06
C GLY A 461 41.16 -31.88 13.68
N ALA A 462 41.03 -31.02 12.67
CA ALA A 462 42.04 -30.82 11.61
C ALA A 462 41.59 -29.76 10.60
N LEU A 463 42.50 -28.81 10.36
CA LEU A 463 42.49 -27.81 9.30
C LEU A 463 42.72 -28.46 7.92
N LYS A 464 42.09 -27.92 6.87
CA LYS A 464 42.70 -27.92 5.53
C LYS A 464 42.22 -26.74 4.67
N ARG A 465 43.16 -25.84 4.37
CA ARG A 465 43.07 -24.77 3.38
C ARG A 465 43.10 -25.37 1.97
N ARG A 466 42.38 -24.77 1.02
CA ARG A 466 42.82 -24.66 -0.38
C ARG A 466 42.45 -23.30 -0.96
N HIS A 467 43.46 -22.73 -1.57
CA HIS A 467 43.60 -21.50 -2.33
C HIS A 467 43.30 -21.84 -3.80
N ASP A 468 42.75 -20.91 -4.59
CA ASP A 468 43.16 -20.67 -5.99
C ASP A 468 42.54 -19.37 -6.53
N ASP A 469 43.38 -18.66 -7.29
CA ASP A 469 43.28 -17.29 -7.80
C ASP A 469 42.93 -17.25 -9.30
N GLU A 470 42.71 -16.00 -9.77
CA GLU A 470 42.77 -15.46 -11.17
C GLU A 470 41.47 -15.41 -12.00
N ARG A 471 41.17 -14.43 -12.88
CA ARG A 471 41.50 -12.99 -13.12
C ARG A 471 40.70 -12.57 -14.39
N SER A 472 40.38 -11.26 -14.52
CA SER A 472 39.98 -10.49 -15.75
C SER A 472 38.51 -10.55 -16.22
N GLU A 473 37.85 -9.52 -16.78
CA GLU A 473 38.10 -8.08 -17.01
C GLU A 473 36.75 -7.40 -17.37
N ASP A 474 36.64 -6.09 -17.04
CA ASP A 474 35.83 -4.99 -17.59
C ASP A 474 34.36 -5.15 -18.05
N SER A 475 33.47 -4.39 -17.36
CA SER A 475 32.40 -3.59 -17.98
C SER A 475 31.84 -2.55 -16.98
N VAL A 476 31.85 -1.28 -17.40
CA VAL A 476 31.48 -0.07 -16.67
C VAL A 476 30.02 -0.08 -16.19
N ALA A 477 29.78 0.25 -14.91
CA ALA A 477 28.45 0.52 -14.35
C ALA A 477 28.43 1.79 -13.49
N SER A 478 27.47 2.68 -13.80
CA SER A 478 27.09 3.88 -13.04
C SER A 478 26.44 3.54 -11.68
N PRO A 479 26.42 4.46 -10.70
CA PRO A 479 26.23 4.12 -9.30
C PRO A 479 24.77 3.77 -8.95
N LYS A 480 24.58 2.57 -8.40
CA LYS A 480 23.31 2.11 -7.81
C LYS A 480 23.19 2.62 -6.38
N GLY A 481 22.08 3.31 -6.11
CA GLY A 481 21.55 3.48 -4.75
C GLY A 481 21.20 2.12 -4.15
N VAL A 482 21.24 2.09 -2.82
CA VAL A 482 21.11 0.91 -1.95
C VAL A 482 19.87 0.07 -2.32
N ASP A 483 20.12 -1.05 -2.98
CA ASP A 483 19.14 -2.09 -3.31
C ASP A 483 19.41 -3.30 -2.39
N ASP A 484 18.38 -3.75 -1.68
CA ASP A 484 18.43 -4.80 -0.67
C ASP A 484 18.74 -6.15 -1.34
N GLY A 485 19.87 -6.75 -0.99
CA GLY A 485 20.47 -7.87 -1.70
C GLY A 485 19.68 -9.18 -1.62
N THR A 486 19.41 -9.76 -2.79
CA THR A 486 19.13 -11.18 -2.98
C THR A 486 20.38 -12.02 -2.65
N GLY A 487 20.31 -12.84 -1.60
CA GLY A 487 21.31 -13.86 -1.28
C GLY A 487 20.76 -15.26 -1.56
N THR A 488 21.26 -15.92 -2.60
CA THR A 488 21.03 -17.34 -2.86
C THR A 488 21.94 -18.21 -1.99
N GLY A 489 21.33 -19.06 -1.16
CA GLY A 489 21.84 -20.39 -0.79
C GLY A 489 22.98 -20.48 0.23
N ALA A 490 22.64 -20.61 1.51
CA ALA A 490 23.28 -21.57 2.44
C ALA A 490 22.40 -21.76 3.69
N SER A 491 22.11 -23.02 4.01
CA SER A 491 21.35 -23.45 5.18
C SER A 491 22.02 -23.04 6.50
N GLY A 492 21.32 -22.26 7.34
CA GLY A 492 21.78 -21.96 8.70
C GLY A 492 20.97 -20.88 9.42
N SER A 493 19.80 -21.25 9.97
CA SER A 493 19.14 -20.63 11.13
C SER A 493 19.25 -19.10 11.36
N GLN A 494 18.92 -18.27 10.37
CA GLN A 494 18.71 -16.83 10.55
C GLN A 494 17.45 -16.40 9.80
N ASP A 495 16.31 -16.43 10.50
CA ASP A 495 15.22 -15.45 10.40
C ASP A 495 14.09 -15.88 11.34
N LYS A 496 14.25 -15.56 12.64
CA LYS A 496 13.29 -15.96 13.67
C LYS A 496 12.03 -15.07 13.70
N TYR A 497 11.93 -14.04 12.85
CA TYR A 497 10.78 -13.13 12.73
C TYR A 497 10.70 -12.59 11.29
N PRO A 498 9.84 -13.13 10.40
CA PRO A 498 9.78 -12.74 8.99
C PRO A 498 8.99 -11.43 8.75
N LEU A 499 8.21 -10.96 9.73
CA LEU A 499 7.33 -9.82 9.57
C LEU A 499 7.89 -8.56 10.24
N ARG A 500 8.01 -7.50 9.45
CA ARG A 500 8.45 -6.18 9.93
C ARG A 500 7.27 -5.39 10.46
N LEU A 501 7.39 -4.74 11.61
CA LEU A 501 6.41 -3.78 12.11
C LEU A 501 6.56 -2.45 11.37
N HIS A 502 5.44 -1.85 10.98
CA HIS A 502 5.42 -0.54 10.35
C HIS A 502 4.46 0.40 11.09
N GLN A 503 4.88 1.64 11.27
CA GLN A 503 4.12 2.77 11.82
C GLN A 503 3.84 3.78 10.71
N HIS A 504 2.61 4.24 10.58
CA HIS A 504 2.25 5.27 9.60
C HIS A 504 2.83 6.65 9.99
N TYR A 505 3.39 7.36 9.01
CA TYR A 505 4.12 8.61 9.19
C TYR A 505 3.91 9.55 8.00
N ARG A 506 3.80 10.85 8.28
CA ARG A 506 3.81 11.89 7.23
C ARG A 506 4.89 12.93 7.50
N LEU A 507 5.44 13.44 6.41
CA LEU A 507 6.45 14.49 6.38
C LEU A 507 6.05 15.53 5.33
N VAL A 508 6.17 16.80 5.66
CA VAL A 508 5.91 17.92 4.74
C VAL A 508 7.14 18.80 4.62
N GLU A 509 7.56 19.04 3.39
CA GLU A 509 8.68 19.87 3.01
C GLU A 509 8.17 21.07 2.22
N LYS A 510 8.84 22.22 2.36
CA LYS A 510 8.46 23.45 1.68
C LYS A 510 8.66 23.34 0.16
N GLU A 511 9.78 22.75 -0.25
CA GLU A 511 10.18 22.67 -1.64
C GLU A 511 9.48 21.52 -2.37
N VAL A 512 8.97 21.79 -3.58
CA VAL A 512 8.45 20.76 -4.48
C VAL A 512 9.50 20.52 -5.56
N CYS A 513 10.13 19.36 -5.57
CA CYS A 513 11.25 19.09 -6.47
C CYS A 513 10.82 18.80 -7.93
N ILE A 514 11.75 19.06 -8.85
CA ILE A 514 11.66 18.66 -10.27
C ILE A 514 12.22 17.23 -10.41
N SER A 515 11.60 16.41 -11.27
CA SER A 515 12.13 15.08 -11.60
C SER A 515 13.51 15.17 -12.26
N LEU A 516 14.42 14.27 -11.88
CA LEU A 516 15.76 14.18 -12.47
C LEU A 516 15.75 14.03 -14.01
N GLU A 517 14.68 13.45 -14.57
CA GLU A 517 14.52 13.27 -16.01
C GLU A 517 14.25 14.57 -16.78
N LYS A 518 13.97 15.67 -16.07
CA LYS A 518 13.63 16.97 -16.68
C LYS A 518 14.81 17.95 -16.73
N PHE A 519 15.96 17.59 -16.18
CA PHE A 519 17.15 18.44 -16.31
C PHE A 519 17.64 18.41 -17.75
N GLU A 520 17.98 19.59 -18.28
CA GLU A 520 18.20 19.79 -19.71
C GLU A 520 19.64 19.49 -20.12
N ASN A 521 20.59 19.54 -19.16
CA ASN A 521 22.01 19.37 -19.46
C ASN A 521 22.80 18.79 -18.27
N GLY A 522 24.02 18.32 -18.55
CA GLY A 522 24.91 17.73 -17.55
C GLY A 522 25.42 18.71 -16.49
N LEU A 523 25.49 20.02 -16.79
CA LEU A 523 25.92 21.03 -15.82
C LEU A 523 24.93 21.14 -14.66
N GLN A 524 23.62 21.13 -14.95
CA GLN A 524 22.59 21.11 -13.90
C GLN A 524 22.75 19.88 -12.99
N LEU A 525 23.00 18.71 -13.56
CA LEU A 525 23.21 17.49 -12.79
C LEU A 525 24.46 17.58 -11.90
N VAL A 526 25.57 18.09 -12.43
CA VAL A 526 26.81 18.29 -11.65
C VAL A 526 26.59 19.31 -10.54
N SER A 527 25.84 20.39 -10.80
CA SER A 527 25.48 21.39 -9.78
C SER A 527 24.68 20.76 -8.65
N LEU A 528 23.66 19.95 -8.95
CA LEU A 528 22.87 19.27 -7.92
C LEU A 528 23.71 18.32 -7.05
N VAL A 529 24.64 17.59 -7.67
CA VAL A 529 25.57 16.72 -6.94
C VAL A 529 26.48 17.56 -6.04
N LEU A 530 27.00 18.67 -6.55
CA LEU A 530 27.80 19.61 -5.77
C LEU A 530 27.00 20.21 -4.61
N ASP A 531 25.76 20.64 -4.85
CA ASP A 531 24.87 21.19 -3.82
C ASP A 531 24.57 20.15 -2.73
N GLY A 532 24.34 18.90 -3.13
CA GLY A 532 24.20 17.77 -2.21
C GLY A 532 25.47 17.52 -1.39
N LEU A 533 26.65 17.60 -2.00
CA LEU A 533 27.93 17.46 -1.30
C LEU A 533 28.18 18.61 -0.30
N ILE A 534 27.84 19.84 -0.69
CA ILE A 534 27.92 21.03 0.16
C ILE A 534 26.98 20.89 1.35
N GLY A 535 25.76 20.39 1.15
CA GLY A 535 24.81 20.10 2.22
C GLY A 535 25.29 18.96 3.13
N MET A 536 25.88 17.89 2.56
CA MET A 536 26.36 16.75 3.34
C MET A 536 27.56 17.08 4.24
N HIS A 537 28.47 17.95 3.80
CA HIS A 537 29.69 18.27 4.57
C HIS A 537 29.39 18.70 6.03
N PRO A 538 28.53 19.70 6.31
CA PRO A 538 28.13 20.04 7.68
C PRO A 538 27.23 18.98 8.33
N CYS A 539 26.42 18.22 7.58
CA CYS A 539 25.60 17.13 8.14
C CYS A 539 26.46 16.11 8.91
N PHE A 540 27.63 15.75 8.37
CA PHE A 540 28.57 14.85 9.06
C PHE A 540 28.96 15.38 10.44
N PHE A 541 29.28 16.68 10.56
CA PHE A 541 29.66 17.26 11.84
C PHE A 541 28.48 17.36 12.81
N VAL A 542 27.30 17.76 12.34
CA VAL A 542 26.10 17.87 13.17
C VAL A 542 25.69 16.50 13.73
N LEU A 543 25.64 15.48 12.88
CA LEU A 543 25.22 14.12 13.28
C LEU A 543 26.26 13.44 14.19
N ILE A 544 27.56 13.64 13.95
CA ILE A 544 28.63 13.08 14.79
C ILE A 544 28.67 13.74 16.18
N LEU A 545 28.47 15.05 16.27
CA LEU A 545 28.46 15.78 17.56
C LEU A 545 27.27 15.36 18.44
N VAL A 546 26.11 15.13 17.84
CA VAL A 546 24.91 14.63 18.54
C VAL A 546 25.12 13.17 18.98
N GLY A 547 25.65 12.30 18.11
CA GLY A 547 25.97 10.92 18.46
C GLY A 547 26.98 10.80 19.62
N SER A 548 27.99 11.67 19.66
CA SER A 548 29.01 11.70 20.73
C SER A 548 28.45 12.12 22.09
N THR A 549 27.36 12.90 22.11
CA THR A 549 26.70 13.36 23.34
C THR A 549 25.85 12.23 23.95
N ILE A 550 25.30 11.33 23.14
CA ILE A 550 24.53 10.16 23.58
C ILE A 550 25.43 9.06 24.17
N TYR A 551 26.67 8.93 23.71
CA TYR A 551 27.64 7.98 24.28
C TYR A 551 28.39 8.49 25.52
N SER A 552 28.17 9.74 25.92
CA SER A 552 28.83 10.36 27.09
C SER A 552 27.87 10.62 28.27
N ALA A 553 26.65 10.09 28.24
CA ALA A 553 25.64 10.21 29.30
C ALA A 553 25.40 8.86 30.00
#